data_AF-A7BCU7-F1
#
_entry.id   AF-A7BCU7-F1
#
_cell.length_a   1.000
_cell.length_b   1.000
_cell.length_c   1.000
_cell.angle_alpha   90.00
_cell.angle_beta   90.00
_cell.angle_gamma   90.00
#
_symmetry.space_group_name_H-M   'P 1'
#
loop_
_entity.id
_entity.type
_entity.pdbx_description
1 polymer ?
#
loop_
_entity_poly.entity_id
_entity_poly.type
_entity_poly.pdbx_seq_one_letter_code
_entity_poly.pdbx_strand_id
1 'polypeptide(L)'
;MHLEGHHEDGGWLLSTFTLTNRVSWEMMLQAVYAAFEYFADITIFVDDQSVELESRADVLSIPEARSIGIAGESVVVKEPMIIIFYNQVHFINLRIRCGNDDLHDLDYEGFNKIVCPIVDAIELAMYQEPVPTPVKDDATEETEDAEEEKASEASSAEPPIPPPPATEPQDSATPANAPAPGAEPPIPLPPAEASAPPIPAPAPRKRSEFRCN
;
A
#
# COMPACT_ATOMS: atom_id res chain seq x y z
N MET A 1 7.58 1.04 -1.21
CA MET A 1 7.27 2.25 -0.42
C MET A 1 8.23 2.30 0.76
N HIS A 2 8.41 3.45 1.41
CA HIS A 2 9.10 3.48 2.72
C HIS A 2 8.45 4.47 3.68
N LEU A 3 8.55 4.17 4.97
CA LEU A 3 8.08 5.03 6.05
C LEU A 3 9.07 6.18 6.28
N GLU A 4 8.61 7.43 6.18
CA GLU A 4 9.42 8.61 6.52
C GLU A 4 9.46 8.85 8.02
N GLY A 5 8.36 8.54 8.71
CA GLY A 5 8.27 8.61 10.16
C GLY A 5 6.84 8.43 10.65
N HIS A 6 6.73 8.16 11.95
CA HIS A 6 5.47 8.09 12.66
C HIS A 6 5.56 8.82 14.00
N HIS A 7 4.43 9.30 14.49
CA HIS A 7 4.29 9.86 15.83
C HIS A 7 2.85 9.78 16.30
N GLU A 8 2.66 9.80 17.62
CA GLU A 8 1.34 9.87 18.21
C GLU A 8 0.92 11.33 18.41
N ASP A 9 -0.30 11.66 17.97
CA ASP A 9 -0.96 12.93 18.26
C ASP A 9 -2.46 12.73 18.48
N GLY A 10 -2.98 13.26 19.58
CA GLY A 10 -4.42 13.21 19.88
C GLY A 10 -5.04 11.81 19.93
N GLY A 11 -4.27 10.77 20.28
CA GLY A 11 -4.73 9.37 20.27
C GLY A 11 -4.74 8.71 18.89
N TRP A 12 -4.11 9.32 17.91
CA TRP A 12 -3.88 8.75 16.59
C TRP A 12 -2.39 8.55 16.37
N LEU A 13 -2.04 7.45 15.74
CA LEU A 13 -0.73 7.19 15.20
C LEU A 13 -0.68 7.72 13.78
N LEU A 14 0.01 8.86 13.60
CA LEU A 14 0.14 9.53 12.31
C LEU A 14 1.43 9.06 11.66
N SER A 15 1.34 8.68 10.39
CA SER A 15 2.49 8.22 9.61
C SER A 15 2.44 8.76 8.19
N THR A 16 3.63 8.96 7.64
CA THR A 16 3.82 9.40 6.25
C THR A 16 4.70 8.40 5.53
N PHE A 17 4.20 7.89 4.41
CA PHE A 17 4.93 6.95 3.57
C PHE A 17 5.20 7.55 2.20
N THR A 18 6.44 7.41 1.73
CA THR A 18 6.84 7.87 0.40
C THR A 18 6.73 6.73 -0.61
N LEU A 19 5.98 6.99 -1.67
CA LEU A 19 5.71 6.09 -2.79
C LEU A 19 7.00 5.84 -3.58
N THR A 20 7.16 4.61 -4.08
CA THR A 20 8.36 4.24 -4.86
C THR A 20 8.37 4.91 -6.23
N ASN A 21 7.22 5.02 -6.88
CA ASN A 21 7.07 5.73 -8.15
C ASN A 21 5.92 6.73 -8.06
N ARG A 22 5.87 7.62 -9.07
CA ARG A 22 4.72 8.49 -9.26
C ARG A 22 3.50 7.65 -9.65
N VAL A 23 2.36 8.02 -9.11
CA VAL A 23 1.07 7.35 -9.38
C VAL A 23 0.12 8.35 -10.01
N SER A 24 -0.67 7.91 -11.00
CA SER A 24 -1.74 8.73 -11.57
C SER A 24 -2.98 8.69 -10.70
N TRP A 25 -3.97 9.52 -11.05
CA TRP A 25 -5.28 9.47 -10.40
C TRP A 25 -5.92 8.07 -10.49
N GLU A 26 -5.92 7.45 -11.67
CA GLU A 26 -6.50 6.12 -11.84
C GLU A 26 -5.81 5.06 -10.97
N MET A 27 -4.47 5.15 -10.84
CA MET A 27 -3.70 4.25 -9.97
C MET A 27 -4.07 4.44 -8.49
N MET A 28 -4.30 5.68 -8.04
CA MET A 28 -4.79 5.94 -6.68
C MET A 28 -6.21 5.37 -6.47
N LEU A 29 -7.09 5.47 -7.46
CA LEU A 29 -8.43 4.84 -7.39
C LEU A 29 -8.32 3.32 -7.28
N GLN A 30 -7.39 2.68 -7.99
CA GLN A 30 -7.13 1.24 -7.87
C GLN A 30 -6.62 0.88 -6.46
N ALA A 31 -5.74 1.69 -5.88
CA ALA A 31 -5.30 1.51 -4.49
C ALA A 31 -6.47 1.58 -3.50
N VAL A 32 -7.33 2.59 -3.64
CA VAL A 32 -8.53 2.72 -2.80
C VAL A 32 -9.47 1.53 -3.03
N TYR A 33 -9.67 1.10 -4.27
CA TYR A 33 -10.48 -0.08 -4.59
C TYR A 33 -9.92 -1.33 -3.93
N ALA A 34 -8.61 -1.58 -4.01
CA ALA A 34 -7.95 -2.73 -3.37
C ALA A 34 -8.04 -2.67 -1.83
N ALA A 35 -8.00 -1.46 -1.26
CA ALA A 35 -8.11 -1.27 0.18
C ALA A 35 -9.41 -1.83 0.77
N PHE A 36 -10.50 -1.99 0.01
CA PHE A 36 -11.75 -2.59 0.51
C PHE A 36 -11.57 -3.99 1.12
N GLU A 37 -10.52 -4.72 0.77
CA GLU A 37 -10.22 -6.04 1.35
C GLU A 37 -9.61 -5.97 2.76
N TYR A 38 -9.11 -4.80 3.15
CA TYR A 38 -8.44 -4.58 4.43
C TYR A 38 -9.29 -3.78 5.43
N PHE A 39 -10.45 -3.27 5.00
CA PHE A 39 -11.29 -2.38 5.79
C PHE A 39 -12.74 -2.88 5.85
N ALA A 40 -13.35 -2.73 7.02
CA ALA A 40 -14.79 -2.81 7.24
C ALA A 40 -15.36 -1.41 7.52
N ASP A 41 -16.69 -1.26 7.41
CA ASP A 41 -17.40 0.01 7.69
C ASP A 41 -16.77 1.23 6.98
N ILE A 42 -16.54 1.04 5.68
CA ILE A 42 -15.75 1.95 4.86
C ILE A 42 -16.48 3.28 4.62
N THR A 43 -15.73 4.37 4.74
CA THR A 43 -16.08 5.71 4.29
C THR A 43 -15.01 6.22 3.34
N ILE A 44 -15.42 6.65 2.14
CA ILE A 44 -14.53 7.28 1.16
C ILE A 44 -14.65 8.79 1.26
N PHE A 45 -13.53 9.49 1.13
CA PHE A 45 -13.48 10.95 1.13
C PHE A 45 -12.68 11.47 -0.05
N VAL A 46 -13.18 12.55 -0.66
CA VAL A 46 -12.54 13.28 -1.76
C VAL A 46 -12.46 14.74 -1.32
N ASP A 47 -11.25 15.30 -1.28
CA ASP A 47 -11.00 16.66 -0.80
C ASP A 47 -11.66 17.00 0.54
N ASP A 48 -11.49 16.09 1.51
CA ASP A 48 -12.03 16.21 2.87
C ASP A 48 -13.56 16.12 2.97
N GLN A 49 -14.25 15.76 1.87
CA GLN A 49 -15.70 15.53 1.83
C GLN A 49 -16.02 14.04 1.66
N SER A 50 -16.90 13.50 2.50
CA SER A 50 -17.38 12.12 2.37
C SER A 50 -18.21 11.93 1.10
N VAL A 51 -17.99 10.82 0.40
CA VAL A 51 -18.74 10.45 -0.80
C VAL A 51 -19.55 9.19 -0.50
N GLU A 52 -20.84 9.21 -0.82
CA GLU A 52 -21.68 8.02 -0.78
C GLU A 52 -21.50 7.23 -2.08
N LEU A 53 -21.24 5.92 -1.95
CA LEU A 53 -21.03 5.02 -3.08
C LEU A 53 -22.14 3.97 -3.07
N GLU A 54 -22.70 3.67 -4.24
CA GLU A 54 -23.68 2.59 -4.42
C GLU A 54 -22.98 1.22 -4.45
N SER A 55 -21.77 1.18 -4.99
CA SER A 55 -20.94 -0.02 -5.12
C SER A 55 -19.45 0.28 -4.95
N ARG A 56 -18.66 -0.77 -4.64
CA ARG A 56 -17.19 -0.69 -4.62
C ARG A 56 -16.61 -0.23 -5.96
N ALA A 57 -17.25 -0.59 -7.07
CA ALA A 57 -16.77 -0.26 -8.42
C ALA A 57 -16.91 1.24 -8.75
N ASP A 58 -17.85 1.95 -8.11
CA ASP A 58 -18.04 3.39 -8.33
C ASP A 58 -16.82 4.23 -7.95
N VAL A 59 -15.94 3.71 -7.07
CA VAL A 59 -14.65 4.35 -6.73
C VAL A 59 -13.84 4.64 -7.98
N LEU A 60 -13.85 3.75 -8.96
CA LEU A 60 -13.03 3.84 -10.17
C LEU A 60 -13.52 4.93 -11.14
N SER A 61 -14.72 5.45 -10.93
CA SER A 61 -15.34 6.52 -11.73
C SER A 61 -15.28 7.89 -11.04
N ILE A 62 -14.62 8.00 -9.88
CA ILE A 62 -14.47 9.27 -9.17
C ILE A 62 -13.59 10.22 -10.00
N PRO A 63 -14.05 11.44 -10.30
CA PRO A 63 -13.27 12.41 -11.07
C PRO A 63 -12.03 12.88 -10.31
N GLU A 64 -11.01 13.31 -11.06
CA GLU A 64 -9.74 13.77 -10.49
C GLU A 64 -9.93 14.94 -9.51
N ALA A 65 -9.30 14.82 -8.34
CA ALA A 65 -9.34 15.82 -7.27
C ALA A 65 -7.93 16.07 -6.69
N ARG A 66 -7.83 16.92 -5.66
CA ARG A 66 -6.53 17.14 -4.98
C ARG A 66 -6.14 15.93 -4.14
N SER A 67 -7.10 15.25 -3.54
CA SER A 67 -6.89 14.11 -2.66
C SER A 67 -8.08 13.15 -2.66
N ILE A 68 -7.79 11.88 -2.41
CA ILE A 68 -8.78 10.85 -2.12
C ILE A 68 -8.29 10.05 -0.91
N GLY A 69 -9.21 9.51 -0.13
CA GLY A 69 -8.82 8.47 0.81
C GLY A 69 -9.96 7.64 1.31
N ILE A 70 -9.56 6.67 2.13
CA ILE A 70 -10.41 5.62 2.68
C ILE A 70 -10.24 5.59 4.19
N ALA A 71 -11.35 5.56 4.90
CA ALA A 71 -11.43 5.35 6.33
C ALA A 71 -12.30 4.13 6.61
N GLY A 72 -12.01 3.42 7.68
CA GLY A 72 -12.82 2.28 8.13
C GLY A 72 -12.15 1.55 9.27
N GLU A 73 -12.76 0.47 9.74
CA GLU A 73 -12.14 -0.43 10.71
C GLU A 73 -11.18 -1.37 9.99
N SER A 74 -9.90 -1.35 10.35
CA SER A 74 -8.92 -2.26 9.75
C SER A 74 -9.17 -3.71 10.21
N VAL A 75 -9.26 -4.65 9.27
CA VAL A 75 -9.40 -6.09 9.60
C VAL A 75 -8.10 -6.68 10.16
N VAL A 76 -6.95 -6.08 9.84
CA VAL A 76 -5.63 -6.53 10.25
C VAL A 76 -5.28 -5.96 11.62
N VAL A 77 -5.48 -4.65 11.81
CA VAL A 77 -5.11 -3.94 13.04
C VAL A 77 -6.24 -3.95 14.08
N LYS A 78 -7.48 -4.20 13.65
CA LYS A 78 -8.70 -4.16 14.49
C LYS A 78 -8.95 -2.81 15.16
N GLU A 79 -8.53 -1.75 14.49
CA GLU A 79 -8.69 -0.37 14.93
C GLU A 79 -9.12 0.51 13.74
N PRO A 80 -9.82 1.62 13.98
CA PRO A 80 -10.10 2.61 12.96
C PRO A 80 -8.82 3.12 12.30
N MET A 81 -8.80 3.08 10.97
CA MET A 81 -7.66 3.43 10.15
C MET A 81 -8.10 4.33 8.99
N ILE A 82 -7.22 5.23 8.58
CA ILE A 82 -7.45 6.20 7.51
C ILE A 82 -6.20 6.24 6.62
N ILE A 83 -6.39 6.12 5.31
CA ILE A 83 -5.32 6.27 4.31
C ILE A 83 -5.72 7.39 3.37
N ILE A 84 -4.81 8.36 3.17
CA ILE A 84 -5.02 9.55 2.35
C ILE A 84 -3.96 9.59 1.25
N PHE A 85 -4.43 9.63 0.01
CA PHE A 85 -3.64 9.81 -1.20
C PHE A 85 -3.76 11.24 -1.70
N TYR A 86 -2.65 11.79 -2.18
CA TYR A 86 -2.60 13.15 -2.69
C TYR A 86 -2.08 13.14 -4.12
N ASN A 87 -2.81 13.80 -5.01
CA ASN A 87 -2.53 13.74 -6.45
C ASN A 87 -1.21 14.41 -6.85
N GLN A 88 -0.81 15.48 -6.16
CA GLN A 88 0.34 16.30 -6.56
C GLN A 88 1.66 15.94 -5.86
N VAL A 89 1.65 15.03 -4.88
CA VAL A 89 2.83 14.66 -4.07
C VAL A 89 3.03 13.15 -4.09
N HIS A 90 4.24 12.71 -3.77
CA HIS A 90 4.64 11.29 -3.82
C HIS A 90 4.67 10.65 -2.45
N PHE A 91 3.77 11.07 -1.57
CA PHE A 91 3.59 10.46 -0.26
C PHE A 91 2.11 10.25 0.03
N ILE A 92 1.83 9.27 0.88
CA ILE A 92 0.51 9.01 1.44
C ILE A 92 0.57 9.22 2.95
N ASN A 93 -0.54 9.65 3.53
CA ASN A 93 -0.68 9.72 4.97
C ASN A 93 -1.55 8.58 5.45
N LEU A 94 -1.06 7.87 6.46
CA LEU A 94 -1.77 6.78 7.08
C LEU A 94 -1.93 7.08 8.57
N ARG A 95 -3.14 6.93 9.06
CA ARG A 95 -3.51 7.20 10.45
C ARG A 95 -4.18 5.97 11.02
N ILE A 96 -3.77 5.56 12.20
CA ILE A 96 -4.39 4.46 12.94
C ILE A 96 -4.82 5.00 14.29
N ARG A 97 -6.02 4.66 14.75
CA ARG A 97 -6.45 5.01 16.10
C ARG A 97 -5.66 4.18 17.11
N CYS A 98 -5.05 4.83 18.10
CA CYS A 98 -4.44 4.14 19.24
C CYS A 98 -5.55 3.78 20.25
N GLY A 99 -6.36 2.78 19.92
CA GLY A 99 -7.34 2.19 20.84
C GLY A 99 -6.76 1.04 21.66
N ASN A 100 -5.84 0.27 21.06
CA ASN A 100 -5.17 -0.86 21.68
C ASN A 100 -3.82 -0.48 22.29
N ASP A 101 -3.50 -1.09 23.44
CA ASP A 101 -2.20 -0.92 24.13
C ASP A 101 -1.01 -1.30 23.23
N ASP A 102 -1.21 -2.24 22.30
CA ASP A 102 -0.19 -2.69 21.34
C ASP A 102 0.22 -1.63 20.30
N LEU A 103 -0.57 -0.55 20.16
CA LEU A 103 -0.29 0.53 19.21
C LEU A 103 0.38 1.75 19.86
N HIS A 104 0.53 1.73 21.18
CA HIS A 104 1.19 2.79 21.93
C HIS A 104 2.69 2.58 22.01
N ASP A 105 3.44 3.67 21.92
CA ASP A 105 4.89 3.72 22.06
C ASP A 105 5.62 2.73 21.10
N LEU A 106 5.00 2.46 19.95
CA LEU A 106 5.59 1.58 18.94
C LEU A 106 6.89 2.17 18.40
N ASP A 107 7.94 1.35 18.42
CA ASP A 107 9.16 1.66 17.69
C ASP A 107 8.95 1.48 16.16
N TYR A 108 9.93 1.93 15.39
CA TYR A 108 9.90 1.86 13.93
C TYR A 108 9.71 0.42 13.41
N GLU A 109 10.31 -0.56 14.08
CA GLU A 109 10.24 -1.96 13.67
C GLU A 109 8.85 -2.56 13.92
N GLY A 110 8.29 -2.31 15.11
CA GLY A 110 6.96 -2.75 15.49
C GLY A 110 5.88 -2.15 14.60
N PHE A 111 5.95 -0.83 14.36
CA PHE A 111 5.02 -0.16 13.45
C PHE A 111 5.09 -0.73 12.03
N ASN A 112 6.29 -0.89 11.47
CA ASN A 112 6.44 -1.43 10.12
C ASN A 112 5.92 -2.86 10.00
N LYS A 113 6.12 -3.73 11.00
CA LYS A 113 5.60 -5.10 10.97
C LYS A 113 4.07 -5.15 10.84
N ILE A 114 3.37 -4.20 11.47
CA ILE A 114 1.91 -4.13 11.45
C ILE A 114 1.42 -3.50 10.15
N VAL A 115 2.05 -2.40 9.73
CA VAL A 115 1.51 -1.52 8.68
C VAL A 115 2.04 -1.85 7.29
N CYS A 116 3.31 -2.27 7.15
CA CYS A 116 3.90 -2.58 5.84
C CYS A 116 3.10 -3.59 5.03
N PRO A 117 2.56 -4.70 5.58
CA PRO A 117 1.80 -5.65 4.77
C PRO A 117 0.59 -5.03 4.06
N ILE A 118 -0.12 -4.11 4.72
CA ILE A 118 -1.28 -3.42 4.15
C ILE A 118 -0.81 -2.43 3.09
N VAL A 119 0.19 -1.63 3.43
CA VAL A 119 0.70 -0.55 2.60
C VAL A 119 1.38 -1.07 1.34
N ASP A 120 2.14 -2.17 1.44
CA ASP A 120 2.78 -2.84 0.32
C ASP A 120 1.74 -3.44 -0.63
N ALA A 121 0.66 -4.02 -0.11
CA ALA A 121 -0.42 -4.55 -0.94
C ALA A 121 -1.16 -3.42 -1.69
N ILE A 122 -1.40 -2.29 -1.02
CA ILE A 122 -1.98 -1.10 -1.63
C ILE A 122 -1.06 -0.54 -2.71
N GLU A 123 0.24 -0.38 -2.42
CA GLU A 123 1.21 0.08 -3.41
C GLU A 123 1.26 -0.86 -4.61
N LEU A 124 1.24 -2.18 -4.38
CA LEU A 124 1.25 -3.17 -5.46
C LEU A 124 -0.01 -3.05 -6.35
N ALA A 125 -1.18 -2.85 -5.74
CA ALA A 125 -2.44 -2.70 -6.47
C ALA A 125 -2.47 -1.48 -7.40
N MET A 126 -1.74 -0.41 -7.06
CA MET A 126 -1.62 0.78 -7.92
C MET A 126 -1.03 0.46 -9.31
N TYR A 127 -0.25 -0.62 -9.44
CA TYR A 127 0.41 -1.02 -10.69
C TYR A 127 -0.21 -2.25 -11.34
N GLN A 128 -1.29 -2.79 -10.77
CA GLN A 128 -2.04 -3.88 -11.40
C GLN A 128 -2.87 -3.34 -12.58
N GLU A 129 -3.20 -4.22 -13.53
CA GLU A 129 -4.11 -3.85 -14.61
C GLU A 129 -5.42 -3.32 -14.02
N PRO A 130 -5.89 -2.14 -14.46
CA PRO A 130 -7.04 -1.50 -13.84
C PRO A 130 -8.26 -2.37 -14.02
N VAL A 131 -8.99 -2.59 -12.92
CA VAL A 131 -10.30 -3.22 -12.95
C VAL A 131 -11.19 -2.41 -13.91
N PRO A 132 -11.94 -3.07 -14.83
CA PRO A 132 -12.82 -2.37 -15.77
C PRO A 132 -13.77 -1.44 -15.02
N THR A 133 -13.82 -0.17 -15.42
CA THR A 133 -14.75 0.79 -14.84
C THR A 133 -16.18 0.39 -15.20
N PRO A 134 -17.15 0.54 -14.29
CA PRO A 134 -18.54 0.32 -14.61
C PRO A 134 -18.97 1.32 -15.69
N VAL A 135 -19.32 0.81 -16.87
CA VAL A 135 -19.91 1.61 -17.95
C VAL A 135 -21.33 1.94 -17.52
N LYS A 136 -21.57 3.18 -17.07
CA LYS A 136 -22.93 3.68 -16.90
C LYS A 136 -23.42 3.99 -18.32
N ASP A 137 -24.30 3.16 -18.85
CA ASP A 137 -24.91 3.35 -20.16
C ASP A 137 -25.70 4.67 -20.15
N ASP A 138 -25.10 5.75 -20.64
CA ASP A 138 -25.82 6.94 -21.03
C ASP A 138 -26.56 6.61 -22.35
N ALA A 139 -27.87 6.41 -22.23
CA ALA A 139 -28.74 6.18 -23.37
C ALA A 139 -28.83 7.44 -24.24
N THR A 140 -27.98 7.52 -25.26
CA THR A 140 -28.23 8.29 -26.47
C THR A 140 -28.05 7.37 -27.68
N GLU A 141 -29.18 6.95 -28.25
CA GLU A 141 -29.25 6.35 -29.58
C GLU A 141 -28.67 7.31 -30.62
N GLU A 142 -27.79 6.80 -31.48
CA GLU A 142 -27.78 7.13 -32.90
C GLU A 142 -27.38 5.84 -33.65
N THR A 143 -28.35 5.33 -34.40
CA THR A 143 -28.28 4.24 -35.38
C THR A 143 -27.37 4.58 -36.56
N GLU A 144 -26.64 3.59 -37.12
CA GLU A 144 -26.62 3.31 -38.57
C GLU A 144 -25.92 1.97 -38.89
N ASP A 145 -26.72 1.07 -39.49
CA ASP A 145 -26.48 -0.08 -40.38
C ASP A 145 -25.14 -0.11 -41.17
N ALA A 146 -24.66 -1.20 -41.78
CA ALA A 146 -24.89 -2.65 -41.83
C ALA A 146 -23.88 -3.22 -42.86
N GLU A 147 -23.84 -4.56 -42.96
CA GLU A 147 -23.32 -5.40 -44.07
C GLU A 147 -21.78 -5.59 -44.20
N GLU A 148 -21.23 -6.71 -44.65
CA GLU A 148 -21.47 -8.18 -44.62
C GLU A 148 -20.25 -8.81 -45.34
N GLU A 149 -20.01 -10.12 -45.16
CA GLU A 149 -19.23 -11.03 -46.03
C GLU A 149 -17.69 -10.83 -46.06
N LYS A 150 -16.81 -11.83 -45.99
CA LYS A 150 -16.92 -13.25 -46.37
C LYS A 150 -15.73 -14.09 -45.86
N ALA A 151 -16.03 -15.37 -45.68
CA ALA A 151 -15.22 -16.52 -45.26
C ALA A 151 -13.82 -16.75 -45.89
N SER A 152 -12.98 -17.53 -45.20
CA SER A 152 -12.19 -18.65 -45.77
C SER A 152 -11.61 -19.60 -44.69
N GLU A 153 -12.14 -20.83 -44.70
CA GLU A 153 -11.64 -22.17 -44.33
C GLU A 153 -10.39 -22.43 -43.43
N ALA A 154 -10.67 -23.18 -42.34
CA ALA A 154 -10.18 -24.53 -41.97
C ALA A 154 -8.68 -24.90 -41.95
N SER A 155 -8.17 -25.21 -40.76
CA SER A 155 -7.15 -26.25 -40.44
C SER A 155 -6.87 -26.19 -38.92
N SER A 156 -6.71 -27.22 -38.08
CA SER A 156 -6.92 -28.67 -38.10
C SER A 156 -6.59 -29.12 -36.64
N ALA A 157 -7.48 -29.90 -36.01
CA ALA A 157 -7.25 -30.88 -34.93
C ALA A 157 -6.50 -30.53 -33.60
N GLU A 158 -7.21 -30.62 -32.48
CA GLU A 158 -6.71 -31.13 -31.16
C GLU A 158 -6.66 -32.69 -31.20
N PRO A 159 -6.07 -33.49 -30.26
CA PRO A 159 -5.51 -33.25 -28.90
C PRO A 159 -4.24 -34.15 -28.59
N PRO A 160 -3.88 -34.59 -27.35
CA PRO A 160 -4.01 -34.12 -25.96
C PRO A 160 -2.66 -33.99 -25.18
N ILE A 161 -2.75 -33.52 -23.93
CA ILE A 161 -1.68 -33.32 -22.92
C ILE A 161 -1.10 -34.66 -22.40
N PRO A 162 0.24 -34.81 -22.23
CA PRO A 162 0.84 -35.95 -21.51
C PRO A 162 0.95 -35.73 -19.97
N PRO A 163 0.78 -36.77 -19.13
CA PRO A 163 0.90 -36.68 -17.67
C PRO A 163 2.37 -36.67 -17.18
N PRO A 164 2.65 -36.23 -15.94
CA PRO A 164 4.00 -36.26 -15.36
C PRO A 164 4.38 -37.66 -14.85
N PRO A 165 5.65 -38.09 -14.95
CA PRO A 165 6.10 -39.35 -14.38
C PRO A 165 6.43 -39.24 -12.89
N ALA A 166 6.04 -40.27 -12.15
CA ALA A 166 6.36 -40.52 -10.74
C ALA A 166 7.67 -41.33 -10.56
N THR A 167 8.12 -41.29 -9.30
CA THR A 167 9.38 -41.62 -8.59
C THR A 167 9.99 -43.04 -8.72
N GLU A 168 11.29 -43.13 -8.34
CA GLU A 168 12.06 -44.22 -7.66
C GLU A 168 13.24 -44.85 -8.45
N PRO A 169 14.22 -45.55 -7.81
CA PRO A 169 15.08 -45.18 -6.67
C PRO A 169 16.58 -45.49 -6.97
N GLN A 170 17.54 -44.91 -6.21
CA GLN A 170 18.94 -45.38 -6.22
C GLN A 170 19.52 -45.39 -4.80
N ASP A 171 20.00 -46.56 -4.41
CA ASP A 171 20.55 -46.94 -3.11
C ASP A 171 22.09 -46.99 -3.17
N SER A 172 22.72 -46.63 -2.04
CA SER A 172 24.05 -47.01 -1.54
C SER A 172 25.34 -46.67 -2.32
N ALA A 173 26.19 -45.82 -1.73
CA ALA A 173 27.39 -46.22 -0.95
C ALA A 173 28.38 -45.07 -0.70
N THR A 174 28.83 -44.91 0.55
CA THR A 174 29.96 -44.05 1.02
C THR A 174 31.33 -44.72 0.71
N PRO A 175 32.51 -44.06 0.83
CA PRO A 175 33.12 -43.74 2.16
C PRO A 175 33.93 -42.42 2.28
N ALA A 176 33.92 -41.89 3.53
CA ALA A 176 35.00 -41.28 4.32
C ALA A 176 35.87 -40.11 3.77
N ASN A 177 35.92 -38.96 4.49
CA ASN A 177 36.90 -38.66 5.57
C ASN A 177 37.08 -37.12 5.84
N ALA A 178 36.80 -36.69 7.09
CA ALA A 178 37.34 -35.55 7.89
C ALA A 178 37.16 -34.06 7.46
N PRO A 179 37.30 -33.04 8.38
CA PRO A 179 37.25 -32.99 9.86
C PRO A 179 36.32 -31.88 10.47
N ALA A 180 36.41 -31.73 11.80
CA ALA A 180 35.66 -31.00 12.84
C ALA A 180 35.43 -29.45 12.71
N PRO A 181 34.59 -28.82 13.59
CA PRO A 181 34.05 -27.48 13.40
C PRO A 181 35.04 -26.39 13.84
N GLY A 182 35.34 -25.46 12.93
CA GLY A 182 36.21 -24.32 13.18
C GLY A 182 35.45 -23.01 13.16
N ALA A 183 35.36 -22.38 14.33
CA ALA A 183 35.25 -20.94 14.60
C ALA A 183 34.50 -20.05 13.58
N GLU A 184 33.31 -19.59 13.96
CA GLU A 184 32.74 -18.36 13.45
C GLU A 184 33.71 -17.18 13.72
N PRO A 185 33.98 -16.31 12.74
CA PRO A 185 34.72 -15.08 12.97
C PRO A 185 33.88 -14.12 13.84
N PRO A 186 34.47 -13.36 14.79
CA PRO A 186 33.71 -12.40 15.56
C PRO A 186 33.19 -11.29 14.66
N ILE A 187 31.92 -10.95 14.84
CA ILE A 187 31.27 -9.79 14.22
C ILE A 187 32.07 -8.53 14.65
N PRO A 188 32.47 -7.65 13.72
CA PRO A 188 33.15 -6.41 14.09
C PRO A 188 32.19 -5.53 14.89
N LEU A 189 32.63 -5.08 16.07
CA LEU A 189 31.93 -4.07 16.85
C LEU A 189 31.81 -2.77 16.04
N PRO A 190 30.67 -2.04 16.11
CA PRO A 190 30.58 -0.73 15.49
C PRO A 190 31.60 0.23 16.13
N PRO A 191 32.14 1.21 15.37
CA PRO A 191 33.04 2.20 15.94
C PRO A 191 32.30 3.00 17.02
N ALA A 192 32.99 3.23 18.15
CA ALA A 192 32.50 4.06 19.23
C ALA A 192 32.08 5.44 18.69
N GLU A 193 30.87 5.88 19.04
CA GLU A 193 30.34 7.21 18.75
C GLU A 193 31.38 8.29 19.09
N ALA A 194 31.74 9.09 18.09
CA ALA A 194 32.33 10.38 18.33
C ALA A 194 31.25 11.25 19.02
N SER A 195 31.54 11.73 20.22
CA SER A 195 30.65 12.62 20.96
C SER A 195 30.18 13.78 20.08
N ALA A 196 28.86 13.91 19.94
CA ALA A 196 28.23 15.06 19.31
C ALA A 196 28.62 16.35 20.06
N PRO A 197 28.91 17.46 19.35
CA PRO A 197 29.18 18.74 20.00
C PRO A 197 27.92 19.25 20.72
N PRO A 198 28.07 20.00 21.83
CA PRO A 198 26.93 20.46 22.62
C PRO A 198 26.03 21.41 21.82
N ILE A 199 24.71 21.14 21.88
CA ILE A 199 23.67 21.97 21.28
C ILE A 199 23.67 23.35 21.96
N PRO A 200 23.74 24.47 21.21
CA PRO A 200 23.65 25.81 21.80
C PRO A 200 22.24 26.08 22.36
N ALA A 201 22.19 26.65 23.56
CA ALA A 201 20.95 26.97 24.27
C ALA A 201 20.07 27.96 23.47
N PRO A 202 18.72 27.83 23.54
CA PRO A 202 17.81 28.71 22.83
C PRO A 202 17.89 30.15 23.39
N ALA A 203 18.03 31.11 22.49
CA ALA A 203 17.99 32.53 22.82
C ALA A 203 16.60 32.95 23.32
N PRO A 204 16.51 33.89 24.30
CA PRO A 204 15.23 34.34 24.84
C PRO A 204 14.41 35.07 23.78
N ARG A 205 13.24 34.53 23.44
CA ARG A 205 12.26 35.19 22.57
C ARG A 205 11.75 36.45 23.26
N LYS A 206 11.95 37.62 22.64
CA LYS A 206 11.35 38.88 23.08
C LYS A 206 9.83 38.75 23.07
N ARG A 207 9.22 39.07 24.21
CA ARG A 207 7.76 39.19 24.39
C ARG A 207 7.24 40.26 23.43
N SER A 208 6.44 39.85 22.44
CA SER A 208 5.76 40.77 21.53
C SER A 208 4.64 41.48 22.29
N GLU A 209 4.82 42.78 22.53
CA GLU A 209 3.76 43.66 23.03
C GLU A 209 2.81 43.99 21.89
N PHE A 210 1.74 43.22 21.75
CA PHE A 210 0.56 43.64 21.00
C PHE A 210 -0.11 44.80 21.74
N ARG A 211 0.08 46.02 21.24
CA ARG A 211 -0.84 47.14 21.51
C ARG A 211 -1.94 47.13 20.45
N CYS A 212 -3.17 46.95 20.90
CA CYS A 212 -4.35 47.33 20.13
C CYS A 212 -4.35 48.85 19.89
N ASN A 213 -4.62 49.25 18.66
CA ASN A 213 -5.39 50.45 18.31
C ASN A 213 -6.04 50.23 16.95
#